data_AF-A0A914YIX1-F1
#
_entry.id   AF-A0A914YIX1-F1
#
_cell.length_a   1.000
_cell.length_b   1.000
_cell.length_c   1.000
_cell.angle_alpha   90.00
_cell.angle_beta   90.00
_cell.angle_gamma   90.00
#
_symmetry.space_group_name_H-M   'P 1'
#
loop_
_entity.id
_entity.type
_entity.pdbx_description
1 polymer ?
#
loop_
_entity_poly.entity_id
_entity_poly.type
_entity_poly.pdbx_seq_one_letter_code
_entity_poly.pdbx_strand_id
1 'polypeptide(L)'
;MDHDLFGLRPNHRFFEQHPTVNDALANLLASGMITVTEDVETFEEKAVIVKGGRRFACNELILGTGYTFSFPFLKPSNLIPIKEHQVTLYKFVFPINDPSLAVIGLIQPIGSVAPISEMQSRWIASIFASKLSLPSITDMIADIETKN
;
A
#
# COMPACT_ATOMS: atom_id res chain seq x y z
N MET A 1 6.61 -8.59 22.61
CA MET A 1 6.33 -7.18 22.91
C MET A 1 4.85 -7.07 23.24
N ASP A 2 4.49 -6.52 24.39
CA ASP A 2 3.09 -6.31 24.74
C ASP A 2 2.58 -5.06 24.01
N HIS A 3 1.79 -5.25 22.95
CA HIS A 3 1.31 -4.13 22.13
C HIS A 3 0.31 -3.23 22.86
N ASP A 4 -0.40 -3.74 23.86
CA ASP A 4 -1.30 -2.93 24.69
C ASP A 4 -0.49 -1.99 25.58
N LEU A 5 0.56 -2.50 26.23
CA LEU A 5 1.46 -1.72 27.07
C LEU A 5 2.15 -0.58 26.31
N PHE A 6 2.54 -0.81 25.05
CA PHE A 6 3.24 0.17 24.22
C PHE A 6 2.34 1.03 23.33
N GLY A 7 1.01 0.87 23.41
CA GLY A 7 0.06 1.63 22.58
C GLY A 7 0.09 1.29 21.09
N LEU A 8 0.57 0.10 20.73
CA LEU A 8 0.71 -0.38 19.35
C LEU A 8 -0.42 -1.31 18.90
N ARG A 9 -1.43 -1.55 19.74
CA ARG A 9 -2.53 -2.45 19.40
C ARG A 9 -3.36 -1.87 18.24
N PRO A 10 -3.45 -2.56 17.09
CA PRO A 10 -4.26 -2.08 15.98
C PRO A 10 -5.75 -2.28 16.22
N ASN A 11 -6.57 -1.43 15.59
CA ASN A 11 -8.04 -1.56 15.53
C ASN A 11 -8.51 -2.40 14.34
N HIS A 12 -7.75 -3.43 13.97
CA HIS A 12 -8.04 -4.32 12.84
C HIS A 12 -7.50 -5.73 13.15
N ARG A 13 -7.94 -6.74 12.39
CA ARG A 13 -7.51 -8.13 12.58
C ARG A 13 -6.10 -8.35 12.02
N PHE A 14 -5.51 -9.47 12.41
CA PHE A 14 -4.20 -9.89 11.91
C PHE A 14 -4.23 -10.02 10.37
N PHE A 15 -3.26 -9.38 9.69
CA PHE A 15 -3.12 -9.29 8.23
C PHE A 15 -4.20 -8.50 7.45
N GLU A 16 -5.07 -7.74 8.12
CA GLU A 16 -5.89 -6.74 7.41
C GLU A 16 -5.06 -5.55 6.89
N GLN A 17 -3.85 -5.36 7.42
CA GLN A 17 -2.86 -4.38 6.96
C GLN A 17 -1.44 -4.97 7.03
N HIS A 18 -0.51 -4.36 6.29
CA HIS A 18 0.91 -4.74 6.33
C HIS A 18 1.53 -4.46 7.70
N PRO A 19 2.21 -5.44 8.31
CA PRO A 19 2.89 -5.22 9.58
C PRO A 19 4.15 -4.37 9.40
N THR A 20 4.42 -3.50 10.37
CA THR A 20 5.72 -2.83 10.49
C THR A 20 6.78 -3.83 10.93
N VAL A 21 7.89 -3.89 10.20
CA VAL A 21 9.07 -4.68 10.56
C VAL A 21 10.16 -3.73 11.04
N ASN A 22 10.47 -3.78 12.34
CA ASN A 22 11.51 -2.93 12.93
C ASN A 22 12.07 -3.57 14.22
N ASP A 23 13.36 -3.91 14.22
CA ASP A 23 14.02 -4.58 15.34
C ASP A 23 14.37 -3.63 16.50
N ALA A 24 14.43 -2.32 16.25
CA ALA A 24 14.83 -1.31 17.24
C ALA A 24 13.64 -0.68 17.97
N LEU A 25 12.46 -0.65 17.35
CA LEU A 25 11.29 0.09 17.85
C LEU A 25 10.94 -0.28 19.30
N ALA A 26 10.95 -1.57 19.63
CA ALA A 26 10.64 -2.05 20.97
C ALA A 26 11.56 -1.45 22.04
N ASN A 27 12.86 -1.40 21.75
CA ASN A 27 13.88 -0.88 22.67
C ASN A 27 13.75 0.63 22.83
N LEU A 28 13.46 1.35 21.74
CA LEU A 28 13.28 2.80 21.75
C LEU A 28 12.02 3.23 22.53
N LEU A 29 10.96 2.43 22.45
CA LEU A 29 9.74 2.63 23.25
C LEU A 29 10.02 2.36 24.73
N ALA A 30 10.67 1.23 25.04
CA ALA A 30 11.00 0.87 26.42
C ALA A 30 11.96 1.86 27.10
N SER A 31 12.85 2.48 26.35
CA SER A 31 13.78 3.51 26.87
C SER A 31 13.19 4.92 26.92
N GLY A 32 11.95 5.12 26.44
CA GLY A 32 11.32 6.45 26.35
C GLY A 32 11.89 7.38 25.28
N MET A 33 12.70 6.86 24.34
CA MET A 33 13.19 7.66 23.21
C MET A 33 12.12 7.87 22.14
N ILE A 34 11.17 6.95 22.02
CA ILE A 34 9.96 7.10 21.20
C ILE A 34 8.75 7.02 22.14
N THR A 35 7.77 7.90 21.91
CA THR A 35 6.46 7.85 22.57
C THR A 35 5.38 7.74 21.50
N VAL A 36 4.53 6.72 21.60
CA VAL A 36 3.32 6.61 20.78
C VAL A 36 2.25 7.54 21.36
N THR A 37 1.55 8.26 20.51
CA THR A 37 0.53 9.23 20.89
C THR A 37 -0.63 9.19 19.90
N GLU A 38 -1.75 9.81 20.26
CA GLU A 38 -2.93 9.92 19.41
C GLU A 38 -2.66 10.80 18.18
N ASP A 39 -3.60 10.78 17.23
CA ASP A 39 -3.52 11.65 16.06
C ASP A 39 -3.38 13.12 16.44
N VAL A 40 -2.64 13.85 15.60
CA VAL A 40 -2.55 15.30 15.70
C VAL A 40 -3.92 15.93 15.51
N GLU A 41 -4.30 16.83 16.43
CA GLU A 41 -5.51 17.64 16.36
C GLU A 41 -5.20 19.02 15.78
N THR A 42 -4.14 19.69 16.26
CA THR A 42 -3.72 20.99 15.72
C THR A 42 -2.23 21.26 15.97
N PHE A 43 -1.69 22.21 15.20
CA PHE A 43 -0.32 22.68 15.30
C PHE A 43 -0.27 24.07 15.92
N GLU A 44 0.71 24.30 16.78
CA GLU A 44 1.14 25.61 17.25
C GLU A 44 2.53 25.92 16.69
N GLU A 45 3.02 27.15 16.87
CA GLU A 45 4.32 27.59 16.36
C GLU A 45 5.50 26.67 16.78
N LYS A 46 5.46 26.11 17.99
CA LYS A 46 6.54 25.27 18.56
C LYS A 46 6.02 24.00 19.25
N ALA A 47 4.80 23.60 18.93
CA ALA A 47 4.17 22.46 19.56
C ALA A 47 3.10 21.81 18.71
N VAL A 48 2.75 20.58 19.08
CA VAL A 48 1.65 19.82 18.53
C VAL A 48 0.67 19.51 19.65
N ILE A 49 -0.61 19.72 19.38
CA ILE A 49 -1.71 19.26 20.23
C ILE A 49 -2.30 18.02 19.58
N VAL A 50 -2.35 16.92 20.32
CA VAL A 50 -2.96 15.67 19.88
C VAL A 50 -4.38 15.54 20.44
N LYS A 51 -5.18 14.66 19.85
CA LYS A 51 -6.52 14.34 20.35
C LYS A 51 -6.46 14.00 21.85
N GLY A 52 -7.37 14.59 22.61
CA GLY A 52 -7.38 14.47 24.08
C GLY A 52 -6.59 15.58 24.79
N GLY A 53 -6.05 16.55 24.05
CA GLY A 53 -5.52 17.81 24.59
C GLY A 53 -4.09 17.75 25.12
N ARG A 54 -3.38 16.62 24.94
CA ARG A 54 -1.95 16.56 25.29
C ARG A 54 -1.14 17.44 24.34
N ARG A 55 -0.11 18.09 24.87
CA ARG A 55 0.74 19.04 24.14
C ARG A 55 2.20 18.60 24.16
N PHE A 56 2.83 18.55 22.99
CA PHE A 56 4.24 18.16 22.82
C PHE A 56 5.03 19.29 22.17
N ALA A 57 6.19 19.65 22.71
CA ALA A 57 7.11 20.57 22.04
C ALA A 57 7.64 19.91 20.76
N CYS A 58 7.62 20.64 19.65
CA CYS A 58 7.96 20.12 18.35
C CYS A 58 8.73 21.17 17.55
N ASN A 59 9.93 20.80 17.11
CA ASN A 59 10.76 21.64 16.25
C ASN A 59 10.69 21.19 14.78
N GLU A 60 10.46 19.90 14.55
CA GLU A 60 10.52 19.26 13.23
C GLU A 60 9.34 18.30 13.07
N LEU A 61 8.68 18.36 11.91
CA LEU A 61 7.59 17.46 11.55
C LEU A 61 8.01 16.58 10.38
N ILE A 62 7.98 15.27 10.58
CA ILE A 62 8.25 14.28 9.54
C ILE A 62 6.94 13.55 9.22
N LEU A 63 6.45 13.72 7.98
CA LEU A 63 5.23 13.07 7.51
C LEU A 63 5.54 11.71 6.87
N GLY A 64 5.43 10.65 7.67
CA GLY A 64 5.52 9.26 7.22
C GLY A 64 4.21 8.70 6.67
N THR A 65 3.42 9.49 5.93
CA THR A 65 2.03 9.15 5.52
C THR A 65 1.91 8.37 4.21
N GLY A 66 3.01 7.80 3.70
CA GLY A 66 3.02 7.00 2.48
C GLY A 66 2.99 7.81 1.18
N TYR A 67 2.61 7.14 0.08
CA TYR A 67 2.64 7.68 -1.28
C TYR A 67 1.33 7.43 -2.03
N THR A 68 1.01 8.31 -2.98
CA THR A 68 0.07 8.03 -4.07
C THR A 68 0.84 7.71 -5.36
N PHE A 69 0.16 7.24 -6.39
CA PHE A 69 0.76 6.91 -7.68
C PHE A 69 -0.08 7.40 -8.85
N SER A 70 0.57 7.63 -10.00
CA SER A 70 -0.07 7.96 -11.27
C SER A 70 0.82 7.56 -12.45
N PHE A 71 0.23 7.47 -13.65
CA PHE A 71 0.93 7.14 -14.89
C PHE A 71 0.83 8.31 -15.88
N PRO A 72 1.54 9.44 -15.66
CA PRO A 72 1.36 10.65 -16.47
C PRO A 72 1.75 10.49 -17.95
N PHE A 73 2.57 9.48 -18.24
CA PHE A 73 3.00 9.12 -19.59
C PHE A 73 1.97 8.28 -20.37
N LEU A 74 0.99 7.63 -19.69
CA LEU A 74 -0.02 6.83 -20.38
C LEU A 74 -1.09 7.73 -21.01
N LYS A 75 -1.39 7.46 -22.28
CA LYS A 75 -2.45 8.11 -23.05
C LYS A 75 -3.38 7.03 -23.63
N PRO A 76 -4.70 7.13 -23.45
CA PRO A 76 -5.40 8.14 -22.64
C PRO A 76 -5.11 7.95 -21.14
N SER A 77 -5.23 9.02 -20.34
CA SER A 77 -4.84 9.00 -18.92
C SER A 77 -5.70 8.09 -18.04
N ASN A 78 -6.83 7.62 -18.57
CA ASN A 78 -7.76 6.68 -17.91
C ASN A 78 -7.57 5.22 -18.37
N LEU A 79 -6.52 4.91 -19.13
CA LEU A 79 -6.22 3.53 -19.57
C LEU A 79 -6.04 2.58 -18.38
N ILE A 80 -5.48 3.10 -17.28
CA ILE A 80 -5.48 2.46 -15.97
C ILE A 80 -6.17 3.45 -15.02
N PRO A 81 -7.49 3.31 -14.79
CA PRO A 81 -8.19 4.19 -13.88
C PRO A 81 -7.73 3.92 -12.45
N ILE A 82 -7.34 4.99 -11.75
CA ILE A 82 -6.97 4.97 -10.33
C ILE A 82 -8.12 5.62 -9.56
N LYS A 83 -8.77 4.87 -8.68
CA LYS A 83 -9.82 5.37 -7.80
C LYS A 83 -9.49 4.97 -6.37
N GLU A 84 -9.45 5.94 -5.46
CA GLU A 84 -9.21 5.68 -4.02
C GLU A 84 -7.93 4.85 -3.76
N HIS A 85 -6.85 5.16 -4.50
CA HIS A 85 -5.56 4.43 -4.48
C HIS A 85 -5.64 2.96 -4.93
N GLN A 86 -6.75 2.54 -5.53
CA GLN A 86 -6.93 1.23 -6.13
C GLN A 86 -6.92 1.31 -7.65
N VAL A 87 -6.50 0.20 -8.26
CA VAL A 87 -6.51 0.00 -9.72
C VAL A 87 -7.27 -1.27 -10.06
N THR A 88 -8.11 -1.17 -11.08
CA THR A 88 -8.87 -2.31 -11.60
C THR A 88 -8.03 -3.02 -12.66
N LEU A 89 -7.22 -3.99 -12.23
CA LEU A 89 -6.37 -4.79 -13.11
C LEU A 89 -6.62 -6.28 -12.89
N TYR A 90 -6.78 -7.03 -13.98
CA TYR A 90 -6.82 -8.48 -13.91
C TYR A 90 -5.49 -9.00 -13.35
N LYS A 91 -5.58 -9.75 -12.24
CA LYS A 91 -4.44 -10.24 -11.44
C LYS A 91 -3.37 -9.17 -11.11
N PHE A 92 -3.75 -7.89 -10.95
CA PHE A 92 -2.82 -6.77 -10.75
C PHE A 92 -1.83 -6.54 -11.92
N VAL A 93 -2.18 -6.99 -13.13
CA VAL A 93 -1.32 -6.93 -14.31
C VAL A 93 -2.00 -6.24 -15.49
N PHE A 94 -3.13 -6.77 -15.96
CA PHE A 94 -3.71 -6.38 -17.25
C PHE A 94 -4.92 -5.44 -17.07
N PRO A 95 -4.97 -4.29 -17.77
CA PRO A 95 -6.19 -3.53 -17.94
C PRO A 95 -7.20 -4.31 -18.78
N ILE A 96 -8.47 -4.29 -18.38
CA ILE A 96 -9.54 -5.02 -19.10
C ILE A 96 -9.74 -4.51 -20.53
N ASN A 97 -9.54 -3.21 -20.73
CA ASN A 97 -9.84 -2.53 -22.00
C ASN A 97 -8.67 -2.56 -22.99
N ASP A 98 -7.48 -2.98 -22.57
CA ASP A 98 -6.30 -2.99 -23.43
C ASP A 98 -5.34 -4.14 -23.02
N PRO A 99 -5.48 -5.32 -23.66
CA PRO A 99 -4.62 -6.47 -23.37
C PRO A 99 -3.21 -6.34 -23.96
N SER A 100 -2.91 -5.26 -24.70
CA SER A 100 -1.55 -4.98 -25.18
C SER A 100 -0.68 -4.24 -24.15
N LEU A 101 -1.31 -3.73 -23.07
CA LEU A 101 -0.63 -3.10 -21.95
C LEU A 101 -0.60 -4.06 -20.75
N ALA A 102 0.52 -4.08 -20.03
CA ALA A 102 0.65 -4.81 -18.78
C ALA A 102 1.43 -3.97 -17.75
N VAL A 103 1.10 -4.16 -16.47
CA VAL A 103 1.80 -3.55 -15.34
C VAL A 103 2.53 -4.63 -14.56
N ILE A 104 3.78 -4.35 -14.17
CA ILE A 104 4.60 -5.23 -13.33
C ILE A 104 4.85 -4.53 -12.01
N GLY A 105 4.70 -5.26 -10.90
CA GLY A 105 5.06 -4.80 -9.56
C GLY A 105 4.07 -3.83 -8.91
N LEU A 106 2.90 -3.57 -9.52
CA LEU A 106 1.84 -2.78 -8.90
C LEU A 106 0.99 -3.64 -7.95
N ILE A 107 1.65 -4.18 -6.93
CA ILE A 107 1.07 -5.06 -5.91
C ILE A 107 1.86 -4.94 -4.61
N GLN A 108 1.18 -5.02 -3.46
CA GLN A 108 1.79 -4.98 -2.13
C GLN A 108 1.56 -6.31 -1.40
N PRO A 109 2.39 -7.34 -1.64
CA PRO A 109 2.23 -8.64 -1.02
C PRO A 109 2.68 -8.65 0.45
N ILE A 110 2.30 -9.70 1.17
CA ILE A 110 3.04 -10.11 2.37
C ILE A 110 4.26 -10.90 1.88
N GLY A 111 5.43 -10.26 1.89
CA GLY A 111 6.69 -10.84 1.42
C GLY A 111 7.38 -10.01 0.34
N SER A 112 8.32 -10.60 -0.37
CA SER A 112 9.09 -9.89 -1.40
C SER A 112 8.29 -9.69 -2.68
N VAL A 113 8.30 -8.47 -3.22
CA VAL A 113 7.72 -8.14 -4.53
C VAL A 113 8.54 -8.72 -5.69
N ALA A 114 9.85 -8.94 -5.50
CA ALA A 114 10.75 -9.41 -6.56
C ALA A 114 10.32 -10.74 -7.22
N PRO A 115 10.06 -11.85 -6.48
CA PRO A 115 9.59 -13.09 -7.09
C PRO A 115 8.21 -12.95 -7.74
N ILE A 116 7.36 -12.06 -7.23
CA ILE A 116 6.04 -11.80 -7.82
C ILE A 116 6.20 -11.07 -9.15
N SER A 117 7.04 -10.04 -9.20
CA SER A 117 7.35 -9.31 -10.44
C SER A 117 8.01 -10.21 -11.48
N GLU A 118 8.86 -11.17 -11.07
CA GLU A 118 9.42 -12.19 -11.98
C GLU A 118 8.31 -13.05 -12.60
N MET A 119 7.41 -13.58 -11.77
CA MET A 119 6.29 -14.39 -12.23
C MET A 119 5.32 -13.60 -13.14
N GLN A 120 5.01 -12.35 -12.78
CA GLN A 120 4.24 -11.43 -13.63
C GLN A 120 4.92 -11.26 -14.99
N SER A 121 6.23 -10.98 -14.99
CA SER A 121 7.02 -10.78 -16.22
C SER A 121 7.01 -12.01 -17.14
N ARG A 122 7.18 -13.21 -16.58
CA ARG A 122 7.15 -14.47 -17.33
C ARG A 122 5.79 -14.74 -17.97
N TRP A 123 4.73 -14.47 -17.22
CA TRP A 123 3.37 -14.61 -17.71
C TRP A 123 3.07 -13.60 -18.81
N ILE A 124 3.38 -12.32 -18.61
CA ILE A 124 3.22 -11.25 -19.60
C ILE A 124 3.96 -11.57 -20.89
N ALA A 125 5.23 -11.98 -20.80
CA ALA A 125 6.03 -12.33 -21.97
C ALA A 125 5.40 -13.49 -22.76
N SER A 126 4.79 -14.46 -22.09
CA SER A 126 4.10 -15.59 -22.73
C SER A 126 2.80 -15.15 -23.42
N ILE A 127 2.06 -14.21 -22.85
CA ILE A 127 0.85 -13.62 -23.46
C ILE A 127 1.23 -12.79 -24.69
N PHE A 128 2.22 -11.90 -24.57
CA PHE A 128 2.66 -11.04 -25.68
C PHE A 128 3.33 -11.82 -26.82
N ALA A 129 3.96 -12.96 -26.52
CA ALA A 129 4.46 -13.89 -27.52
C ALA A 129 3.38 -14.83 -28.10
N SER A 130 2.10 -14.63 -27.74
CA SER A 130 0.96 -15.45 -28.16
C SER A 130 1.08 -16.95 -27.82
N LYS A 131 1.89 -17.29 -26.80
CA LYS A 131 2.02 -18.67 -26.29
C LYS A 131 0.92 -19.02 -25.29
N LEU A 132 0.36 -18.01 -24.65
CA LEU A 132 -0.79 -18.09 -23.76
C LEU A 132 -1.81 -17.03 -24.17
N SER A 133 -3.05 -17.22 -23.74
CA SER A 133 -4.14 -16.25 -23.94
C SER A 133 -4.73 -15.82 -22.60
N LEU A 134 -5.20 -14.58 -22.54
CA LEU A 134 -6.04 -14.12 -21.43
C LEU A 134 -7.40 -14.85 -21.49
N PRO A 135 -8.07 -15.04 -20.34
CA PRO A 135 -9.43 -15.57 -20.32
C PRO A 135 -10.42 -14.52 -20.87
N SER A 136 -11.71 -14.86 -20.90
CA SER A 136 -12.74 -13.93 -21.37
C SER A 136 -12.79 -12.67 -20.50
N ILE A 137 -13.25 -11.56 -21.07
CA ILE A 137 -13.44 -10.30 -20.32
C ILE A 137 -14.36 -10.52 -19.12
N THR A 138 -15.41 -11.31 -19.28
CA THR A 138 -16.35 -11.67 -18.20
C THR A 138 -15.64 -12.37 -17.05
N ASP A 139 -14.77 -13.34 -17.35
CA ASP A 139 -14.02 -14.08 -16.32
C ASP A 139 -13.01 -13.16 -15.61
N MET A 140 -12.37 -12.26 -16.36
CA MET A 140 -11.44 -11.30 -15.79
C MET A 140 -12.14 -10.31 -14.85
N ILE A 141 -13.34 -9.84 -15.21
CA ILE A 141 -14.16 -8.97 -14.36
C ILE A 141 -14.59 -9.71 -13.09
N ALA A 142 -15.11 -10.94 -13.23
CA ALA A 142 -15.50 -11.76 -12.08
C ALA A 142 -14.31 -12.01 -11.11
N ASP A 143 -13.11 -12.25 -11.64
CA ASP A 143 -11.89 -12.40 -10.84
C ASP A 143 -11.47 -11.11 -10.12
N ILE A 144 -11.76 -9.94 -10.69
CA ILE A 144 -11.50 -8.66 -10.03
C ILE A 144 -12.50 -8.44 -8.89
N GLU A 145 -13.78 -8.72 -9.12
CA GLU A 145 -14.83 -8.53 -8.13
C GLU A 145 -14.67 -9.43 -6.90
N THR A 146 -14.10 -10.64 -7.07
CA THR A 146 -13.79 -11.55 -5.94
C THR A 146 -12.63 -11.11 -5.04
N LYS A 147 -11.84 -10.11 -5.45
CA LYS A 147 -10.69 -9.61 -4.66
C LYS A 147 -11.03 -8.41 -3.78
N ASN A 148 -12.15 -7.75 -4.03
CA ASN A 148 -12.66 -6.63 -3.23
C ASN A 148 -13.57 -7.15 -2.13
#